data_AF-A0A4Q1RPS9-F1
#
_entry.id   AF-A0A4Q1RPS9-F1
#
_cell.length_a   1.000
_cell.length_b   1.000
_cell.length_c   1.000
_cell.angle_alpha   90.00
_cell.angle_beta   90.00
_cell.angle_gamma   90.00
#
_symmetry.space_group_name_H-M   'P 1'
#
loop_
_entity.id
_entity.type
_entity.pdbx_description
1 polymer ?
#
loop_
_entity_poly.entity_id
_entity_poly.type
_entity_poly.pdbx_seq_one_letter_code
_entity_poly.pdbx_strand_id
1 'polypeptide(L)'
;MGDLLRVRDEQASIAAPPCPQCGVQLVSSTSDWWQCAAVHCPYEMPDEAYRLYVSLCALFESAPERFFELVRGHRDEVRSLEPAWLR
;
A
#
# COMPACT_ATOMS: atom_id res chain seq x y z
N MET A 1 1.03 -0.63 -16.44
CA MET A 1 1.53 -1.47 -15.32
C MET A 1 2.98 -1.12 -14.96
N GLY A 2 3.32 0.17 -14.79
CA GLY A 2 4.74 0.59 -14.74
C GLY A 2 5.10 1.73 -13.77
N ASP A 3 4.14 2.48 -13.22
CA ASP A 3 4.46 3.69 -12.46
C ASP A 3 4.49 3.49 -10.93
N LEU A 4 3.61 2.63 -10.39
CA LEU A 4 3.59 2.34 -8.94
C LEU A 4 4.84 1.57 -8.47
N LEU A 5 5.55 0.90 -9.38
CA LEU A 5 6.80 0.18 -9.09
C LEU A 5 8.02 1.11 -8.99
N ARG A 6 7.92 2.37 -9.45
CA ARG A 6 9.02 3.34 -9.42
C ARG A 6 9.16 4.10 -8.10
N VAL A 7 8.19 3.96 -7.20
CA VAL A 7 8.24 4.52 -5.84
C VAL A 7 9.13 3.67 -4.91
N ARG A 8 9.78 2.63 -5.44
CA ARG A 8 10.41 1.55 -4.67
C ARG A 8 11.86 1.80 -4.24
N ASP A 9 12.54 2.84 -4.77
CA ASP A 9 14.00 3.01 -4.61
C ASP A 9 14.45 4.14 -3.66
N GLU A 10 13.53 4.89 -3.04
CA GLU A 10 13.88 5.94 -2.07
C GLU A 10 13.13 5.75 -0.75
N GLN A 11 13.60 4.87 0.14
CA GLN A 11 13.05 4.80 1.50
C GLN A 11 14.14 4.77 2.57
N ALA A 12 14.40 5.98 3.09
CA ALA A 12 14.97 6.18 4.41
C ALA A 12 14.04 5.57 5.49
N SER A 13 14.63 5.18 6.60
CA SER A 13 14.03 4.54 7.78
C SER A 13 12.83 5.31 8.36
N ILE A 14 11.64 5.17 7.78
CA ILE A 14 10.37 5.62 8.35
C ILE A 14 9.87 4.52 9.29
N ALA A 15 9.33 4.92 10.44
CA ALA A 15 8.69 3.98 11.37
C ALA A 15 7.61 3.18 10.63
N ALA A 16 7.58 1.86 10.82
CA ALA A 16 6.61 1.00 10.16
C ALA A 16 5.18 1.55 10.36
N PRO A 17 4.41 1.76 9.27
CA PRO A 17 3.06 2.28 9.37
C PRO A 17 2.15 1.33 10.16
N PRO A 18 1.13 1.86 10.84
CA PRO A 18 0.23 1.06 11.65
C PRO A 18 -0.66 0.14 10.78
N CYS A 19 -1.33 -0.82 11.39
CA CYS A 19 -2.34 -1.64 10.74
C CYS A 19 -3.46 -0.73 10.20
N PRO A 20 -3.82 -0.82 8.90
CA PRO A 20 -4.85 0.03 8.31
C PRO A 20 -6.26 -0.27 8.85
N GLN A 21 -6.48 -1.40 9.54
CA GLN A 21 -7.76 -1.76 10.12
C GLN A 21 -7.97 -1.24 11.55
N CYS A 22 -6.94 -1.27 12.41
CA CYS A 22 -7.10 -0.96 13.84
C CYS A 22 -6.04 -0.01 14.41
N GLY A 23 -5.07 0.43 13.62
CA GLY A 23 -4.03 1.35 14.06
C GLY A 23 -2.89 0.73 14.87
N VAL A 24 -2.97 -0.57 15.22
CA VAL A 24 -1.92 -1.28 15.96
C VAL A 24 -0.76 -1.69 15.04
N GLN A 25 0.45 -1.82 15.57
CA GLN A 25 1.63 -2.19 14.79
C GLN A 25 1.46 -3.51 14.01
N LEU A 26 1.95 -3.52 12.76
CA LEU A 26 2.12 -4.73 11.97
C LEU A 26 3.46 -5.39 12.30
N VAL A 27 3.47 -6.72 12.41
CA VAL A 27 4.64 -7.54 12.68
C VAL A 27 4.77 -8.62 11.61
N SER A 28 6.00 -8.98 11.25
CA SER A 28 6.24 -10.12 10.36
C SER A 28 5.85 -11.42 11.09
N SER A 29 4.95 -12.20 10.49
CA SER A 29 4.48 -13.50 11.02
C SER A 29 5.31 -14.67 10.49
N THR A 30 5.75 -14.56 9.23
CA THR A 30 6.62 -15.48 8.47
C THR A 30 7.42 -14.67 7.45
N SER A 31 8.33 -15.29 6.69
CA SER A 31 9.20 -14.58 5.72
C SER A 31 8.44 -13.71 4.71
N ASP A 32 7.20 -14.06 4.39
CA ASP A 32 6.44 -13.47 3.28
C ASP A 32 5.12 -12.82 3.71
N TRP A 33 4.83 -12.75 5.01
CA TRP A 33 3.56 -12.23 5.53
C TRP A 33 3.75 -11.30 6.73
N TRP A 34 2.91 -10.27 6.77
CA TRP A 34 2.77 -9.31 7.84
C TRP A 34 1.38 -9.41 8.45
N GLN A 35 1.29 -9.44 9.78
CA GLN A 35 0.03 -9.53 10.51
C GLN A 35 -0.08 -8.42 11.56
N CYS A 36 -1.30 -8.06 11.92
CA CYS A 36 -1.54 -7.14 13.03
C CYS A 36 -1.13 -7.78 14.37
N ALA A 37 -0.43 -7.04 15.22
CA ALA A 37 -0.07 -7.50 16.55
C ALA A 37 -1.26 -7.51 17.54
N ALA A 38 -2.39 -6.89 17.19
CA ALA A 38 -3.57 -6.90 18.04
C ALA A 38 -4.28 -8.27 17.99
N VAL A 39 -4.44 -8.90 19.15
CA VAL A 39 -5.08 -10.23 19.31
C VAL A 39 -6.48 -10.31 18.68
N HIS A 40 -7.21 -9.20 18.63
CA HIS A 40 -8.58 -9.15 18.09
C HIS A 40 -8.66 -8.68 16.63
N CYS A 41 -7.54 -8.33 16.00
CA CYS A 41 -7.52 -7.86 14.62
C CYS A 41 -6.94 -8.96 13.72
N PRO A 42 -7.77 -9.63 12.90
CA PRO A 42 -7.31 -10.72 12.03
C PRO A 42 -6.62 -10.21 10.76
N TYR A 43 -6.18 -8.95 10.75
CA TYR A 43 -5.66 -8.31 9.55
C TYR A 43 -4.26 -8.81 9.23
N GLU A 44 -4.07 -9.30 8.01
CA GLU A 44 -2.79 -9.73 7.47
C GLU A 44 -2.63 -9.29 6.01
N MET A 45 -1.39 -9.19 5.55
CA MET A 45 -1.07 -8.90 4.16
C MET A 45 0.25 -9.57 3.73
N PRO A 46 0.41 -9.91 2.44
CA PRO A 46 1.69 -10.37 1.90
C PRO A 46 2.78 -9.29 2.00
N ASP A 47 4.05 -9.70 2.04
CA ASP A 47 5.20 -8.80 2.11
C ASP A 47 5.26 -7.78 0.96
N GLU A 48 4.88 -8.19 -0.26
CA GLU A 48 4.80 -7.25 -1.39
C GLU A 48 3.75 -6.15 -1.18
N ALA A 49 2.59 -6.50 -0.61
CA ALA A 49 1.53 -5.57 -0.28
C ALA A 49 1.95 -4.65 0.87
N TYR A 50 2.68 -5.19 1.84
CA TYR A 50 3.28 -4.41 2.93
C TYR A 50 4.26 -3.36 2.41
N ARG A 51 5.20 -3.75 1.54
CA ARG A 51 6.14 -2.78 0.94
C ARG A 51 5.41 -1.68 0.19
N LEU A 52 4.40 -2.03 -0.62
CA LEU A 52 3.57 -1.04 -1.31
C LEU A 52 2.85 -0.13 -0.31
N TYR A 53 2.26 -0.69 0.75
CA TYR A 53 1.59 0.06 1.80
C TYR A 53 2.53 1.08 2.46
N VAL A 54 3.74 0.65 2.84
CA VAL A 54 4.78 1.53 3.40
C VAL A 54 5.14 2.65 2.43
N SER A 55 5.35 2.34 1.15
CA SER A 55 5.65 3.35 0.12
C SER A 55 4.51 4.35 -0.08
N LEU A 56 3.26 3.90 -0.06
CA LEU A 56 2.09 4.76 -0.19
C LEU A 56 1.89 5.66 1.03
N CYS A 57 2.07 5.14 2.25
CA CYS A 57 2.03 5.94 3.48
C CYS A 57 3.12 7.02 3.48
N ALA A 58 4.36 6.65 3.16
CA ALA A 58 5.47 7.60 3.08
C ALA A 58 5.23 8.70 2.03
N LEU A 59 4.68 8.33 0.86
CA LEU A 59 4.34 9.29 -0.18
C LEU A 59 3.20 10.22 0.25
N PHE A 60 2.18 9.69 0.93
CA PHE A 60 1.08 10.49 1.45
C PHE A 60 1.55 11.51 2.49
N GLU A 61 2.45 11.11 3.39
CA GLU A 61 3.00 12.01 4.42
C GLU A 61 3.92 13.09 3.84
N SER A 62 4.73 12.76 2.83
CA SER A 62 5.72 13.68 2.24
C SER A 62 5.18 14.55 1.10
N ALA A 63 4.20 14.06 0.34
CA ALA A 63 3.67 14.74 -0.86
C ALA A 63 2.20 14.31 -1.14
N PRO A 64 1.23 14.77 -0.34
CA PRO A 64 -0.16 14.32 -0.42
C PRO A 64 -0.82 14.63 -1.77
N GLU A 65 -0.52 15.75 -2.40
CA GLU A 65 -1.06 16.11 -3.72
C GLU A 65 -0.62 15.10 -4.78
N ARG A 66 0.68 14.75 -4.78
CA ARG A 66 1.26 13.76 -5.70
C ARG A 66 0.68 12.37 -5.44
N PHE A 67 0.48 12.00 -4.19
CA PHE A 67 -0.21 10.74 -3.83
C PHE A 67 -1.60 10.67 -4.50
N PHE A 68 -2.43 11.72 -4.34
CA PHE A 68 -3.78 11.71 -4.92
C PHE A 68 -3.79 11.83 -6.45
N GLU A 69 -2.79 12.45 -7.07
CA GLU A 69 -2.59 12.39 -8.52
C GLU A 69 -2.36 10.96 -9.02
N LEU A 70 -1.47 10.20 -8.37
CA LEU A 70 -1.20 8.80 -8.72
C LEU A 70 -2.45 7.93 -8.54
N VAL A 71 -3.16 8.07 -7.42
CA VAL A 71 -4.40 7.32 -7.16
C VAL A 71 -5.46 7.62 -8.22
N ARG A 72 -5.64 8.89 -8.59
CA ARG A 72 -6.59 9.28 -9.65
C ARG A 72 -6.18 8.73 -11.01
N GLY A 73 -4.90 8.83 -11.37
CA GLY A 73 -4.37 8.28 -12.62
C GLY A 73 -4.62 6.77 -12.72
N HIS A 74 -4.29 6.02 -11.66
CA HIS A 74 -4.51 4.57 -11.63
C HIS A 74 -6.00 4.21 -11.72
N ARG A 75 -6.88 4.92 -10.99
CA ARG A 75 -8.33 4.74 -11.12
C ARG A 75 -8.79 4.95 -12.56
N ASP A 76 -8.34 6.02 -13.20
CA ASP A 76 -8.77 6.36 -14.56
C ASP A 76 -8.26 5.34 -15.58
N GLU A 77 -7.04 4.82 -15.40
CA GLU A 77 -6.52 3.67 -16.17
C GLU A 77 -7.41 2.45 -16.02
N VAL A 78 -7.76 2.04 -14.79
CA VAL A 78 -8.62 0.87 -14.54
C VAL A 78 -10.00 1.07 -15.16
N ARG A 79 -10.60 2.26 -15.01
CA ARG A 79 -11.90 2.58 -15.60
C ARG A 79 -11.88 2.57 -17.11
N SER A 80 -10.76 2.95 -17.74
CA SER A 80 -10.61 2.86 -19.19
C SER A 80 -10.69 1.41 -19.73
N LEU A 81 -10.48 0.42 -18.86
CA LEU A 81 -10.60 -1.01 -19.16
C LEU A 81 -12.01 -1.58 -18.93
N GLU A 82 -12.92 -0.84 -18.30
CA GLU A 82 -14.30 -1.29 -18.00
C GLU A 82 -15.12 -1.77 -19.23
N PRO A 83 -14.91 -1.29 -20.48
CA PRO A 83 -15.57 -1.86 -21.66
C PRO A 83 -15.21 -3.34 -21.93
N ALA A 84 -14.15 -3.88 -21.29
CA ALA A 84 -13.73 -5.27 -21.43
C ALA A 84 -14.41 -6.23 -20.44
N TRP A 85 -15.09 -5.73 -19.39
CA TRP A 85 -15.71 -6.57 -18.33
C TRP A 85 -17.20 -6.82 -18.54
N LEU A 86 -17.82 -6.13 -19.51
CA LEU A 86 -19.22 -6.32 -19.92
C LEU A 86 -19.39 -7.30 -21.10
N ARG A 87 -18.33 -8.04 -21.47
CA ARG A 87 -18.34 -9.06 -22.53
C ARG A 87 -18.22 -10.47 -21.97
#